data_AF-A0A917UNN9-F1
#
_entry.id   AF-A0A917UNN9-F1
#
_cell.length_a   1.000
_cell.length_b   1.000
_cell.length_c   1.000
_cell.angle_alpha   90.00
_cell.angle_beta   90.00
_cell.angle_gamma   90.00
#
_symmetry.space_group_name_H-M   'P 1'
#
loop_
_entity.id
_entity.type
_entity.pdbx_description
1 polymer ?
#
loop_
_entity_poly.entity_id
_entity_poly.type
_entity_poly.pdbx_seq_one_letter_code
_entity_poly.pdbx_strand_id
1 'polypeptide(L)'
;MEDQCGDILKSATVMFGERLDPVVLGEAMAITKARTVFVAVGSSLQVQPAAGLAGVAADNGARLIIVNAEPTPYDDRASELCLCCPRSGCAVLRCRAGIC
;
A
#
# COMPACT_ATOMS: atom_id res chain seq x y z
N MET A 1 -12.90 9.97 -32.43
CA MET A 1 -11.87 10.80 -31.78
C MET A 1 -10.55 10.22 -32.23
N GLU A 2 -10.04 10.74 -33.34
CA GLU A 2 -8.78 10.31 -33.97
C GLU A 2 -7.76 11.42 -33.66
N ASP A 3 -6.72 11.07 -32.90
CA ASP A 3 -5.65 11.99 -32.55
C ASP A 3 -4.64 12.10 -33.70
N GLN A 4 -4.20 13.33 -33.99
CA GLN A 4 -3.52 13.75 -35.23
C GLN A 4 -2.08 13.24 -35.43
N CYS A 5 -1.56 12.39 -34.55
CA CYS A 5 -0.27 11.72 -34.71
C CYS A 5 -0.54 10.22 -34.74
N GLY A 6 -0.27 9.54 -35.86
CA GLY A 6 -0.47 8.10 -36.03
C GLY A 6 0.49 7.22 -35.22
N ASP A 7 0.81 7.64 -34.01
CA ASP A 7 1.73 6.99 -33.09
C ASP A 7 0.98 6.04 -32.13
N ILE A 8 1.73 5.21 -31.41
CA ILE A 8 1.15 4.20 -30.53
C ILE A 8 0.68 4.85 -29.24
N LEU A 9 -0.64 4.87 -29.03
CA LEU A 9 -1.24 5.29 -27.77
C LEU A 9 -1.00 4.23 -26.70
N LYS A 10 -0.18 4.57 -25.70
CA LYS A 10 0.02 3.78 -24.48
C LYS A 10 -0.81 4.38 -23.34
N SER A 11 -1.43 3.52 -22.53
CA SER A 11 -2.10 3.94 -21.28
C SER A 11 -1.12 4.64 -20.34
N ALA A 12 -1.59 5.63 -19.59
CA ALA A 12 -0.84 6.32 -18.53
C ALA A 12 -0.66 5.45 -17.27
N THR A 13 -0.37 4.16 -17.46
CA THR A 13 -0.16 3.17 -16.41
C THR A 13 1.31 2.79 -16.37
N VAL A 14 1.89 2.72 -15.18
CA VAL A 14 3.28 2.29 -14.98
C VAL A 14 3.34 0.77 -15.06
N MET A 15 4.14 0.24 -15.98
CA MET A 15 4.35 -1.21 -16.12
C MET A 15 5.48 -1.71 -15.22
N PHE A 16 5.58 -3.01 -15.00
CA PHE A 16 6.73 -3.58 -14.31
C PHE A 16 8.04 -3.27 -15.07
N GLY A 17 9.05 -2.81 -14.34
CA GLY A 17 10.33 -2.37 -14.92
C GLY A 17 10.34 -0.93 -15.43
N GLU A 18 9.18 -0.27 -15.48
CA GLU A 18 9.07 1.16 -15.77
C GLU A 18 9.32 1.98 -14.50
N ARG A 19 9.93 3.16 -14.67
CA ARG A 19 10.17 4.07 -13.55
C ARG A 19 8.87 4.76 -13.18
N LEU A 20 8.54 4.74 -11.90
CA LEU A 20 7.51 5.61 -11.36
C LEU A 20 7.97 7.07 -11.46
N ASP A 21 7.01 7.99 -11.64
CA ASP A 21 7.29 9.42 -11.65
C ASP A 21 8.01 9.83 -10.34
N PRO A 22 9.24 10.37 -10.41
CA PRO A 22 10.01 10.71 -9.23
C PRO A 22 9.41 11.87 -8.43
N VAL A 23 8.64 12.77 -9.07
CA VAL A 23 7.97 13.88 -8.39
C VAL A 23 6.84 13.31 -7.54
N VAL A 24 5.97 12.48 -8.12
CA VAL A 24 4.86 11.84 -7.42
C VAL A 24 5.35 10.97 -6.27
N LEU A 25 6.41 10.19 -6.49
CA LEU A 25 6.99 9.35 -5.44
C LEU A 25 7.61 10.19 -4.31
N GLY A 26 8.29 11.29 -4.65
CA GLY A 26 8.87 12.22 -3.68
C GLY A 26 7.81 12.87 -2.80
N GLU A 27 6.70 13.31 -3.39
CA GLU A 27 5.55 13.86 -2.66
C GLU A 27 4.93 12.83 -1.73
N ALA A 28 4.71 11.60 -2.22
CA ALA A 28 4.18 10.51 -1.40
C ALA A 28 5.09 10.20 -0.18
N MET A 29 6.41 10.19 -0.37
CA MET A 29 7.38 10.05 0.72
C MET A 29 7.31 11.20 1.72
N ALA A 30 7.22 12.45 1.25
CA ALA A 30 7.13 13.62 2.11
C ALA A 30 5.86 13.60 2.97
N ILE A 31 4.71 13.29 2.36
CA ILE A 31 3.42 13.13 3.05
C ILE A 31 3.51 12.01 4.09
N THR A 32 4.07 10.87 3.71
CA THR A 32 4.22 9.71 4.59
C THR A 32 5.01 10.06 5.85
N LYS A 33 6.13 10.78 5.72
CA LYS A 33 6.95 11.21 6.86
C LYS A 33 6.27 12.24 7.76
N ALA A 34 5.39 13.07 7.21
CA ALA A 34 4.72 14.14 7.94
C ALA A 34 3.42 13.71 8.65
N ARG A 35 2.94 12.48 8.40
CA ARG A 35 1.64 12.01 8.90
C ARG A 35 1.80 11.07 10.09
N THR A 36 0.80 11.08 10.97
CA THR A 36 0.75 10.27 12.18
C THR A 36 0.01 8.94 11.99
N VAL A 37 -0.65 8.75 10.86
CA VAL A 37 -1.40 7.53 10.51
C VAL A 37 -1.17 7.20 9.04
N PHE A 38 -0.92 5.93 8.75
CA PHE A 38 -0.80 5.38 7.40
C PHE A 38 -1.70 4.14 7.29
N VAL A 39 -2.54 4.08 6.26
CA VAL A 39 -3.49 2.98 6.08
C VAL A 39 -3.23 2.30 4.75
N ALA A 40 -2.92 1.01 4.78
CA ALA A 40 -2.80 0.15 3.60
C ALA A 40 -4.07 -0.70 3.48
N VAL A 41 -4.80 -0.59 2.37
CA VAL A 41 -6.04 -1.34 2.13
C VAL A 41 -5.92 -2.13 0.84
N GLY A 42 -6.21 -3.43 0.89
CA GLY A 42 -6.26 -4.31 -0.29
C GLY A 42 -4.93 -4.41 -1.04
N SER A 43 -3.81 -4.25 -0.33
CA SER A 43 -2.46 -4.32 -0.91
C SER A 43 -1.66 -5.40 -0.21
N SER A 44 -0.97 -6.23 -0.98
CA SER A 44 -0.03 -7.22 -0.46
C SER A 44 1.25 -6.58 0.09
N LEU A 45 1.49 -5.30 -0.19
CA LEU A 45 2.70 -4.55 0.18
C LEU A 45 4.00 -5.25 -0.24
N GLN A 46 4.02 -5.86 -1.43
CA GLN A 46 5.21 -6.50 -2.00
C GLN A 46 5.87 -5.68 -3.13
N VAL A 47 5.08 -4.87 -3.85
CA VAL A 47 5.58 -4.15 -5.03
C VAL A 47 6.28 -2.85 -4.64
N GLN A 48 7.57 -2.79 -4.97
CA GLN A 48 8.40 -1.59 -4.77
C GLN A 48 8.22 -0.61 -5.95
N PRO A 49 8.35 0.71 -5.73
CA PRO A 49 8.73 1.38 -4.46
C PRO A 49 7.55 1.69 -3.52
N ALA A 50 6.29 1.49 -3.96
CA ALA A 50 5.11 1.90 -3.20
C ALA A 50 4.99 1.20 -1.84
N ALA A 51 5.28 -0.09 -1.77
CA ALA A 51 5.26 -0.85 -0.51
C ALA A 51 6.23 -0.30 0.54
N GLY A 52 7.37 0.28 0.11
CA GLY A 52 8.34 0.90 1.01
C GLY A 52 7.78 2.05 1.84
N LEU A 53 6.71 2.72 1.37
CA LEU A 53 6.05 3.80 2.12
C LEU A 53 5.47 3.31 3.45
N ALA A 54 4.94 2.08 3.52
CA ALA A 54 4.44 1.50 4.76
C ALA A 54 5.58 1.33 5.80
N GLY A 55 6.76 0.92 5.33
CA GLY A 55 7.97 0.84 6.15
C GLY A 55 8.39 2.22 6.66
N VAL A 56 8.49 3.21 5.76
CA VAL A 56 8.83 4.59 6.10
C VAL A 56 7.84 5.16 7.11
N ALA A 57 6.54 4.92 6.97
CA ALA A 57 5.53 5.35 7.92
C ALA A 57 5.80 4.78 9.32
N ALA A 58 6.03 3.46 9.41
CA ALA A 58 6.32 2.79 10.67
C ALA A 58 7.64 3.28 11.30
N ASP A 59 8.69 3.51 10.49
CA ASP A 59 9.97 4.07 10.94
C ASP A 59 9.85 5.50 11.49
N ASN A 60 8.92 6.30 10.96
CA ASN A 60 8.66 7.67 11.42
C ASN A 60 7.64 7.74 12.57
N GLY A 61 7.28 6.60 13.16
CA GLY A 61 6.37 6.53 14.31
C GLY A 61 4.89 6.76 13.96
N ALA A 62 4.52 6.72 12.67
CA ALA A 62 3.12 6.74 12.28
C ALA A 62 2.42 5.43 12.69
N ARG A 63 1.15 5.51 13.08
CA ARG A 63 0.31 4.31 13.24
C ARG A 63 0.07 3.69 11.87
N LEU A 64 0.67 2.54 11.63
CA LEU A 64 0.45 1.73 10.45
C LEU A 64 -0.77 0.82 10.66
N ILE A 65 -1.80 0.98 9.83
CA ILE A 65 -3.01 0.16 9.82
C ILE A 65 -3.05 -0.62 8.51
N ILE A 66 -3.17 -1.94 8.58
CA ILE A 66 -3.22 -2.81 7.40
C ILE A 66 -4.56 -3.52 7.37
N VAL A 67 -5.27 -3.40 6.24
CA VAL A 67 -6.53 -4.09 5.96
C VAL A 67 -6.35 -4.87 4.68
N ASN A 68 -6.18 -6.18 4.77
CA ASN A 68 -5.95 -7.03 3.60
C ASN A 68 -6.65 -8.38 3.73
N ALA A 69 -6.82 -9.11 2.63
CA ALA A 69 -7.32 -10.49 2.69
C ALA A 69 -6.24 -11.48 3.14
N GLU A 70 -4.98 -11.19 2.84
CA GLU A 70 -3.83 -12.06 3.06
C GLU A 70 -2.74 -11.36 3.89
N PRO A 71 -1.87 -12.11 4.59
CA PRO A 71 -0.75 -11.55 5.34
C PRO A 71 0.17 -10.70 4.47
N THR A 72 0.74 -9.64 5.05
CA THR A 72 1.69 -8.76 4.38
C THR A 72 3.05 -8.76 5.07
N PRO A 73 4.15 -8.39 4.37
CA PRO A 73 5.48 -8.31 4.99
C PRO A 73 5.60 -7.27 6.12
N TYR A 74 4.61 -6.39 6.26
CA TYR A 74 4.62 -5.30 7.25
C TYR A 74 3.69 -5.57 8.44
N ASP A 75 3.07 -6.76 8.53
CA ASP A 75 2.12 -7.12 9.58
C ASP A 75 2.72 -6.98 10.99
N ASP A 76 3.98 -7.39 11.18
CA ASP A 76 4.68 -7.27 12.47
C ASP A 76 4.93 -5.81 12.88
N ARG A 77 5.00 -4.92 11.90
CA ARG A 77 5.20 -3.47 12.08
C ARG A 77 3.89 -2.71 12.19
N ALA A 78 2.76 -3.37 11.89
CA ALA A 78 1.44 -2.75 11.95
C ALA A 78 1.01 -2.53 13.41
N SER A 79 0.49 -1.33 13.67
CA SER A 79 -0.21 -1.01 14.91
C SER A 79 -1.54 -1.74 14.99
N GLU A 80 -2.26 -1.81 13.86
CA GLU A 80 -3.53 -2.53 13.72
C GLU A 80 -3.52 -3.36 12.44
N LEU A 81 -3.98 -4.60 12.53
CA LEU A 81 -4.05 -5.54 11.42
C LEU A 81 -5.47 -6.13 11.34
N CYS A 82 -6.09 -5.98 10.18
CA CYS A 82 -7.38 -6.58 9.84
C CYS A 82 -7.17 -7.51 8.65
N LEU A 83 -7.12 -8.82 8.93
CA LEU A 83 -7.09 -9.84 7.89
C LEU A 83 -8.49 -10.38 7.65
N CYS A 84 -8.92 -10.39 6.38
CA CYS A 84 -10.24 -10.88 6.00
C CYS A 84 -10.22 -12.42 6.04
N CYS A 85 -10.69 -12.99 7.15
CA CYS A 85 -10.87 -14.43 7.25
C CYS A 85 -12.04 -14.89 6.37
N PRO A 86 -11.90 -15.96 5.56
CA PRO A 86 -12.98 -16.48 4.71
C PRO A 86 -14.15 -17.10 5.49
N ARG A 87 -14.11 -17.16 6.83
CA ARG A 87 -15.27 -17.54 7.65
C ARG A 87 -16.30 -16.41 7.63
N SER A 88 -17.45 -16.68 7.03
CA SER A 88 -18.67 -15.86 7.05
C SER A 88 -19.08 -15.53 8.50
N GLY A 89 -18.63 -14.39 9.02
CA GLY A 89 -18.95 -13.92 10.38
C GLY A 89 -17.80 -13.35 11.19
N CYS A 90 -16.57 -13.27 10.66
CA CYS A 90 -15.45 -12.67 11.39
C CYS A 90 -15.61 -11.14 11.45
N ALA A 91 -16.28 -10.64 12.50
CA ALA A 91 -16.42 -9.23 12.78
C ALA A 91 -15.02 -8.63 13.00
N VAL A 92 -14.60 -7.83 12.03
CA VAL A 92 -13.39 -7.00 12.04
C VAL A 92 -13.33 -6.21 13.33
N LEU A 93 -12.45 -6.59 14.29
CA LEU A 93 -11.90 -5.60 15.23
C LEU A 93 -10.66 -6.02 16.03
N ARG A 94 -10.24 -7.30 16.08
CA ARG A 94 -8.98 -7.66 16.78
C ARG A 94 -8.29 -8.87 16.16
N CYS A 95 -7.26 -8.64 15.36
CA CYS A 95 -6.24 -9.67 15.10
C CYS A 95 -4.86 -9.14 15.46
N ARG A 96 -4.43 -9.42 16.68
CA ARG A 96 -3.02 -9.46 17.07
C ARG A 96 -2.80 -10.71 17.93
N ALA A 97 -1.82 -11.52 17.52
CA ALA A 97 -1.35 -12.79 18.10
C ALA A 97 -2.13 -14.08 17.80
N GLY A 98 -2.30 -14.39 16.50
CA GLY A 98 -2.71 -15.71 16.01
C GLY A 98 -3.54 -15.56 14.73
N ILE A 99 -3.09 -16.15 13.62
CA ILE A 99 -3.78 -16.13 12.32
C ILE A 99 -5.18 -16.73 12.53
N CYS A 100 -6.20 -15.87 12.68
CA CYS A 100 -7.58 -16.16 13.05
C CYS A 100 -7.81 -17.13 14.22
#